data_AF-A0AAW2KD58-F1
#
_entry.id   AF-A0AAW2KD58-F1
#
_cell.length_a   1.000
_cell.length_b   1.000
_cell.length_c   1.000
_cell.angle_alpha   90.00
_cell.angle_beta   90.00
_cell.angle_gamma   90.00
#
_symmetry.space_group_name_H-M   'P 1'
#
loop_
_entity.id
_entity.type
_entity.pdbx_description
1 polymer ?
#
loop_
_entity_poly.entity_id
_entity_poly.type
_entity_poly.pdbx_seq_one_letter_code
_entity_poly.pdbx_strand_id
1 'polypeptide(L)'
;MNQIQLQTSSFTDLFVGHAPDWLEGQVTEYLVATFGDYFTDVKMYIEERSFRRFVEACLEETIVVYVDHMLLQKNYIQEETIERMKLDEEVLMDFFREYISVSKVENRVKVLGDLRELASSESPDSFTLVYTNILDHQPDCPPEVVEKLVSLREGIPRKDAKEVVSECKEIYENSLVDGQPPKRGFVFPKVKSLSASKQNRLWRKLT
;
A
#
# COMPACT_ATOMS: atom_id res chain seq x y z
N MET A 1 10.26 8.59 29.13
CA MET A 1 9.97 8.88 27.71
C MET A 1 10.24 7.60 26.93
N ASN A 2 9.53 6.53 27.25
CA ASN A 2 8.25 6.06 26.69
C ASN A 2 8.43 5.40 25.32
N GLN A 3 8.77 4.10 25.33
CA GLN A 3 8.76 3.20 24.16
C GLN A 3 7.44 3.24 23.37
N ILE A 4 6.33 3.63 24.02
CA ILE A 4 5.03 3.82 23.36
C ILE A 4 5.06 5.00 22.37
N GLN A 5 5.86 6.06 22.61
CA GLN A 5 6.03 7.15 21.63
C GLN A 5 6.90 6.71 20.43
N LEU A 6 7.84 5.78 20.63
CA LEU A 6 8.65 5.16 19.57
C LEU A 6 7.83 4.23 18.65
N GLN A 7 6.76 3.63 19.18
CA GLN A 7 5.90 2.70 18.42
C GLN A 7 4.81 3.37 17.60
N THR A 8 4.29 4.52 18.05
CA THR A 8 3.42 5.33 17.19
C THR A 8 4.23 6.06 16.11
N SER A 9 5.52 6.32 16.35
CA SER A 9 6.39 6.99 15.38
C SER A 9 6.78 6.07 14.24
N SER A 10 7.23 4.83 14.49
CA SER A 10 7.68 3.91 13.42
C SER A 10 6.67 3.69 12.28
N PHE A 11 5.37 3.63 12.58
CA PHE A 11 4.34 3.61 11.54
C PHE A 11 4.17 4.98 10.86
N THR A 12 4.02 6.08 11.60
CA THR A 12 3.90 7.45 11.03
C THR A 12 5.14 7.92 10.26
N ASP A 13 6.27 7.26 10.46
CA ASP A 13 7.56 7.62 9.88
C ASP A 13 7.81 6.99 8.51
N LEU A 14 7.00 5.99 8.11
CA LEU A 14 6.96 5.51 6.73
C LEU A 14 6.68 6.71 5.80
N PHE A 15 7.68 7.04 4.98
CA PHE A 15 7.68 8.10 3.96
C PHE A 15 7.60 9.59 4.40
N VAL A 16 7.21 9.94 5.64
CA VAL A 16 6.92 11.36 5.99
C VAL A 16 7.95 12.01 6.94
N GLY A 17 8.59 11.26 7.84
CA GLY A 17 9.50 11.83 8.86
C GLY A 17 10.97 11.42 8.72
N HIS A 18 11.23 10.24 8.16
CA HIS A 18 12.55 9.60 8.12
C HIS A 18 12.78 8.89 6.78
N ALA A 19 12.59 9.59 5.67
CA ALA A 19 12.88 9.04 4.33
C ALA A 19 14.27 8.36 4.24
N PRO A 20 15.35 8.86 4.86
CA PRO A 20 16.63 8.18 4.89
C PRO A 20 16.58 6.83 5.63
N ASP A 21 16.05 6.79 6.85
CA ASP A 21 16.02 5.57 7.65
C ASP A 21 15.10 4.50 7.03
N TRP A 22 14.03 4.91 6.33
CA TRP A 22 13.20 4.01 5.55
C TRP A 22 13.95 3.48 4.31
N LEU A 23 14.63 4.34 3.54
CA LEU A 23 15.45 3.92 2.40
C LEU A 23 16.57 2.94 2.81
N GLU A 24 17.13 3.11 4.00
CA GLU A 24 18.10 2.19 4.60
C GLU A 24 17.48 0.89 5.11
N GLY A 25 16.14 0.77 5.13
CA GLY A 25 15.41 -0.42 5.57
C GLY A 25 15.18 -0.51 7.08
N GLN A 26 15.74 0.41 7.86
CA GLN A 26 15.69 0.37 9.32
C GLN A 26 14.26 0.37 9.85
N VAL A 27 13.37 1.16 9.23
CA VAL A 27 11.95 1.25 9.64
C VAL A 27 11.26 -0.11 9.57
N THR A 28 11.41 -0.83 8.45
CA THR A 28 10.79 -2.15 8.25
C THR A 28 11.42 -3.21 9.16
N GLU A 29 12.74 -3.17 9.36
CA GLU A 29 13.45 -4.07 10.28
C GLU A 29 13.00 -3.87 11.73
N TYR A 30 12.90 -2.63 12.21
CA TYR A 30 12.38 -2.32 13.54
C TYR A 30 10.92 -2.76 13.70
N LEU A 31 10.10 -2.61 12.65
CA LEU A 31 8.71 -3.03 12.67
C LEU A 31 8.59 -4.55 12.88
N VAL A 32 9.30 -5.36 12.09
CA VAL A 32 9.22 -6.82 12.21
C VAL A 32 9.84 -7.33 13.51
N ALA A 33 10.92 -6.70 13.99
CA ALA A 33 11.49 -7.01 15.31
C ALA A 33 10.46 -6.74 16.43
N THR A 34 9.78 -5.59 16.36
CA THR A 34 8.73 -5.23 17.32
C THR A 34 7.56 -6.21 17.28
N PHE A 35 7.11 -6.62 16.09
CA PHE A 35 6.10 -7.67 15.97
C PHE A 35 6.58 -8.99 16.57
N GLY A 36 7.84 -9.39 16.35
CA GLY A 36 8.41 -10.61 16.90
C GLY A 36 8.33 -10.68 18.42
N ASP A 37 8.69 -9.58 19.09
CA ASP A 37 8.59 -9.44 20.55
C ASP A 37 7.12 -9.56 21.01
N TYR A 38 6.22 -8.80 20.38
CA TYR A 38 4.80 -8.86 20.72
C TYR A 38 4.15 -10.20 20.45
N PHE A 39 4.51 -10.86 19.35
CA PHE A 39 3.95 -12.14 18.97
C PHE A 39 4.38 -13.23 19.96
N THR A 40 5.62 -13.18 20.44
CA THR A 40 6.10 -14.04 21.53
C THR A 40 5.23 -13.88 22.78
N ASP A 41 5.00 -12.65 23.22
CA ASP A 41 4.21 -12.37 24.42
C ASP A 41 2.74 -12.80 24.25
N VAL A 42 2.09 -12.35 23.17
CA VAL A 42 0.66 -12.59 22.92
C VAL A 42 0.38 -14.09 22.77
N LYS A 43 1.26 -14.84 22.10
CA LYS A 43 1.09 -16.28 21.88
C LYS A 43 1.00 -17.08 23.18
N MET A 44 1.54 -16.57 24.29
CA MET A 44 1.43 -17.23 25.59
C MET A 44 0.01 -17.18 26.19
N TYR A 45 -0.82 -16.22 25.78
CA TYR A 45 -2.10 -15.91 26.42
C TYR A 45 -3.33 -16.27 25.60
N ILE A 46 -3.17 -16.61 24.31
CA ILE A 46 -4.29 -16.89 23.42
C ILE A 46 -4.12 -18.21 22.67
N GLU A 47 -5.23 -18.82 22.30
CA GLU A 47 -5.21 -20.06 21.53
C GLU A 47 -4.54 -19.88 20.16
N GLU A 48 -3.83 -20.91 19.70
CA GLU A 48 -3.09 -20.92 18.42
C GLU A 48 -3.94 -20.46 17.23
N ARG A 49 -5.21 -20.86 17.15
CA ARG A 49 -6.12 -20.44 16.07
C ARG A 49 -6.40 -18.94 16.13
N SER A 50 -6.62 -18.40 17.32
CA SER A 50 -6.86 -16.97 17.54
C SER A 50 -5.59 -16.16 17.29
N PHE A 51 -4.44 -16.69 17.69
CA PHE A 51 -3.13 -16.11 17.40
C PHE A 51 -2.88 -15.96 15.90
N ARG A 52 -3.12 -17.01 15.10
CA ARG A 52 -2.98 -16.92 13.64
C ARG A 52 -3.88 -15.86 13.01
N ARG A 53 -5.11 -15.69 13.51
CA ARG A 53 -6.02 -14.63 13.05
C ARG A 53 -5.56 -13.24 13.46
N PHE A 54 -4.96 -13.13 14.65
CA PHE A 54 -4.36 -11.89 15.12
C PHE A 54 -3.18 -11.48 14.24
N VAL A 55 -2.26 -12.40 13.95
CA VAL A 55 -1.12 -12.15 13.05
C VAL A 55 -1.60 -11.77 11.64
N GLU A 56 -2.62 -12.46 11.12
CA GLU A 56 -3.24 -12.13 9.84
C GLU A 56 -3.80 -10.69 9.83
N ALA A 57 -4.41 -10.24 10.94
CA ALA A 57 -4.88 -8.86 11.07
C ALA A 57 -3.72 -7.85 11.18
N CYS A 58 -2.62 -8.18 11.86
CA CYS A 58 -1.42 -7.35 11.91
C CYS A 58 -0.79 -7.16 10.53
N LEU A 59 -0.74 -8.22 9.72
CA LEU A 59 -0.29 -8.12 8.33
C LEU A 59 -1.21 -7.20 7.54
N GLU A 60 -2.53 -7.42 7.58
CA GLU A 60 -3.49 -6.57 6.87
C GLU A 60 -3.36 -5.09 7.24
N GLU A 61 -3.24 -4.78 8.53
CA GLU A 61 -3.07 -3.40 8.98
C GLU A 61 -1.74 -2.81 8.52
N THR A 62 -0.66 -3.59 8.55
CA THR A 62 0.66 -3.16 8.06
C THR A 62 0.60 -2.77 6.58
N ILE A 63 -0.03 -3.60 5.75
CA ILE A 63 -0.22 -3.31 4.33
C ILE A 63 -1.06 -2.04 4.13
N VAL A 64 -2.15 -1.88 4.88
CA VAL A 64 -3.01 -0.69 4.80
C VAL A 64 -2.22 0.58 5.12
N VAL A 65 -1.45 0.58 6.21
CA VAL A 65 -0.66 1.75 6.62
C VAL A 65 0.45 2.04 5.62
N TYR A 66 1.12 1.00 5.12
CA TYR A 66 2.15 1.14 4.09
C TYR A 66 1.59 1.82 2.83
N VAL A 67 0.47 1.34 2.30
CA VAL A 67 -0.19 1.92 1.13
C VAL A 67 -0.66 3.35 1.41
N ASP A 68 -1.20 3.61 2.60
CA ASP A 68 -1.64 4.97 2.97
C ASP A 68 -0.48 5.96 2.95
N HIS A 69 0.67 5.58 3.50
CA HIS A 69 1.85 6.43 3.57
C HIS A 69 2.54 6.59 2.21
N MET A 70 2.60 5.52 1.42
CA MET A 70 3.03 5.58 0.02
C MET A 70 2.20 6.60 -0.78
N LEU A 71 0.90 6.73 -0.51
CA LEU A 71 -0.01 7.67 -1.18
C LEU A 71 -0.08 9.07 -0.52
N LEU A 72 0.54 9.27 0.64
CA LEU A 72 0.65 10.57 1.34
C LEU A 72 2.00 11.24 1.12
N GLN A 73 3.02 10.47 0.75
CA GLN A 73 4.35 11.00 0.49
C GLN A 73 4.31 12.13 -0.54
N LYS A 74 5.23 13.08 -0.37
CA LYS A 74 5.38 14.23 -1.29
C LYS A 74 6.68 14.19 -2.07
N ASN A 75 7.55 13.24 -1.73
CA ASN A 75 8.81 13.03 -2.41
C ASN A 75 8.54 12.28 -3.72
N TYR A 76 9.40 12.52 -4.71
CA TYR A 76 9.33 11.79 -5.96
C TYR A 76 9.74 10.32 -5.75
N ILE A 77 9.05 9.42 -6.45
CA ILE A 77 9.39 8.00 -6.51
C ILE A 77 10.55 7.84 -7.48
N GLN A 78 11.70 7.46 -6.95
CA GLN A 78 12.92 7.16 -7.69
C GLN A 78 13.19 5.65 -7.72
N GLU A 79 14.18 5.22 -8.49
CA GLU A 79 14.52 3.79 -8.59
C GLU A 79 14.92 3.19 -7.24
N GLU A 80 15.65 3.94 -6.41
CA GLU A 80 15.97 3.54 -5.03
C GLU A 80 14.72 3.32 -4.17
N THR A 81 13.66 4.10 -4.42
CA THR A 81 12.36 3.94 -3.74
C THR A 81 11.72 2.62 -4.16
N ILE A 82 11.74 2.30 -5.47
CA ILE A 82 11.19 1.06 -6.01
C ILE A 82 11.93 -0.16 -5.47
N GLU A 83 13.27 -0.12 -5.47
CA GLU A 83 14.08 -1.22 -4.90
C GLU A 83 13.84 -1.38 -3.40
N ARG A 84 13.72 -0.28 -2.66
CA ARG A 84 13.37 -0.35 -1.23
C ARG A 84 11.99 -0.98 -0.99
N MET A 85 10.99 -0.61 -1.79
CA MET A 85 9.65 -1.20 -1.70
C MET A 85 9.69 -2.73 -1.92
N LYS A 86 10.50 -3.19 -2.87
CA LYS A 86 10.69 -4.62 -3.14
C LYS A 86 11.32 -5.36 -1.96
N LEU A 87 12.37 -4.78 -1.37
CA LEU A 87 13.01 -5.36 -0.19
C LEU A 87 12.06 -5.39 1.02
N ASP A 88 11.22 -4.37 1.19
CA ASP A 88 10.19 -4.36 2.23
C ASP A 88 9.13 -5.46 2.03
N GLU A 89 8.70 -5.69 0.78
CA GLU A 89 7.84 -6.84 0.44
C GLU A 89 8.48 -8.16 0.89
N GLU A 90 9.76 -8.37 0.58
CA GLU A 90 10.51 -9.58 0.95
C GLU A 90 10.61 -9.75 2.47
N VAL A 91 10.96 -8.68 3.21
CA VAL A 91 11.05 -8.71 4.67
C VAL A 91 9.69 -9.04 5.31
N LEU A 92 8.60 -8.42 4.84
CA LEU A 92 7.26 -8.71 5.34
C LEU A 92 6.83 -10.14 5.00
N MET A 93 7.12 -10.62 3.79
CA MET A 93 6.81 -12.01 3.41
C MET A 93 7.55 -13.02 4.30
N ASP A 94 8.85 -12.82 4.47
CA ASP A 94 9.72 -13.72 5.22
C ASP A 94 9.38 -13.75 6.71
N PHE A 95 9.04 -12.61 7.29
CA PHE A 95 8.61 -12.55 8.69
C PHE A 95 7.24 -13.22 8.91
N PHE A 96 6.21 -12.83 8.15
CA PHE A 96 4.84 -13.29 8.43
C PHE A 96 4.61 -14.77 8.07
N ARG A 97 5.38 -15.34 7.14
CA ARG A 97 5.25 -16.77 6.78
C ARG A 97 5.68 -17.73 7.88
N GLU A 98 6.39 -17.25 8.90
CA GLU A 98 6.75 -18.04 10.08
C GLU A 98 5.53 -18.33 10.97
N TYR A 99 4.48 -17.51 10.87
CA TYR A 99 3.33 -17.53 11.77
C TYR A 99 2.02 -17.95 11.09
N ILE A 100 1.85 -17.64 9.80
CA ILE A 100 0.67 -18.00 9.00
C ILE A 100 1.09 -18.63 7.66
N SER A 101 0.16 -19.31 6.98
CA SER A 101 0.48 -20.03 5.73
C SER A 101 1.00 -19.09 4.64
N VAL A 102 2.04 -19.52 3.91
CA VAL A 102 2.67 -18.79 2.79
C VAL A 102 1.64 -18.17 1.85
N SER A 103 0.67 -18.95 1.35
CA SER A 103 -0.37 -18.46 0.45
C SER A 103 -1.20 -17.30 1.03
N LYS A 104 -1.44 -17.25 2.34
CA LYS A 104 -2.15 -16.13 2.97
C LYS A 104 -1.30 -14.85 3.03
N VAL A 105 0.01 -15.01 3.17
CA VAL A 105 0.97 -13.90 3.19
C VAL A 105 1.10 -13.34 1.78
N GLU A 106 1.39 -14.20 0.80
CA GLU A 106 1.50 -13.82 -0.62
C GLU A 106 0.27 -13.06 -1.11
N ASN A 107 -0.93 -13.59 -0.84
CA ASN A 107 -2.18 -12.95 -1.26
C ASN A 107 -2.39 -11.55 -0.64
N ARG A 108 -1.84 -11.28 0.54
CA ARG A 108 -1.97 -9.98 1.23
C ARG A 108 -0.87 -9.00 0.82
N VAL A 109 0.35 -9.49 0.63
CA VAL A 109 1.49 -8.68 0.21
C VAL A 109 1.40 -8.32 -1.28
N LYS A 110 0.71 -9.12 -2.11
CA LYS A 110 0.58 -8.91 -3.57
C LYS A 110 0.24 -7.46 -3.95
N VAL A 111 -0.65 -6.80 -3.20
CA VAL A 111 -1.03 -5.40 -3.47
C VAL A 111 0.15 -4.43 -3.40
N LEU A 112 1.15 -4.68 -2.54
CA LEU A 112 2.37 -3.87 -2.51
C LEU A 112 3.18 -4.06 -3.79
N GLY A 113 3.35 -5.31 -4.22
CA GLY A 113 4.03 -5.63 -5.48
C GLY A 113 3.33 -5.02 -6.70
N ASP A 114 2.00 -5.11 -6.75
CA ASP A 114 1.23 -4.51 -7.85
C ASP A 114 1.37 -2.97 -7.86
N LEU A 115 1.34 -2.33 -6.68
CA LEU A 115 1.50 -0.87 -6.56
C LEU A 115 2.93 -0.42 -6.85
N ARG A 116 3.94 -1.24 -6.50
CA ARG A 116 5.34 -1.03 -6.89
C ARG A 116 5.51 -1.12 -8.40
N GLU A 117 4.91 -2.13 -9.04
CA GLU A 117 4.94 -2.28 -10.49
C GLU A 117 4.30 -1.07 -11.16
N LEU A 118 3.14 -0.63 -10.67
CA LEU A 118 2.46 0.57 -11.15
C LEU A 118 3.31 1.83 -10.95
N ALA A 119 3.99 1.94 -9.81
CA ALA A 119 4.91 3.03 -9.53
C ALA A 119 6.17 2.99 -10.42
N SER A 120 6.57 1.82 -10.91
CA SER A 120 7.71 1.66 -11.82
C SER A 120 7.36 1.86 -13.30
N SER A 121 6.07 1.90 -13.66
CA SER A 121 5.62 2.09 -15.03
C SER A 121 6.14 3.39 -15.66
N GLU A 122 6.52 3.31 -16.94
CA GLU A 122 7.14 4.41 -17.68
C GLU A 122 6.33 4.87 -18.91
N SER A 123 5.28 4.14 -19.27
CA SER A 123 4.46 4.41 -20.46
C SER A 123 2.97 4.23 -20.17
N PRO A 124 2.07 4.91 -20.92
CA PRO A 124 0.63 4.71 -20.82
C PRO A 124 0.19 3.24 -20.86
N ASP A 125 0.71 2.49 -21.82
CA ASP A 125 0.42 1.05 -21.97
C ASP A 125 0.85 0.22 -20.75
N SER A 126 1.99 0.55 -20.14
CA SER A 126 2.45 -0.15 -18.93
C SER A 126 1.54 0.15 -17.74
N PHE A 127 1.15 1.41 -17.55
CA PHE A 127 0.23 1.78 -16.47
C PHE A 127 -1.13 1.09 -16.62
N THR A 128 -1.70 1.07 -17.83
CA THR A 128 -3.01 0.45 -18.08
C THR A 128 -2.99 -1.06 -17.89
N LEU A 129 -1.92 -1.73 -18.35
CA LEU A 129 -1.74 -3.15 -18.14
C LEU A 129 -1.66 -3.50 -16.65
N VAL A 130 -0.78 -2.82 -15.90
CA VAL A 130 -0.61 -3.08 -14.47
C VAL A 130 -1.88 -2.76 -13.71
N TYR A 131 -2.55 -1.66 -14.02
CA TYR A 131 -3.81 -1.30 -13.36
C TYR A 131 -4.93 -2.29 -13.64
N THR A 132 -5.00 -2.84 -14.86
CA THR A 132 -5.93 -3.94 -15.17
C THR A 132 -5.66 -5.16 -14.29
N ASN A 133 -4.39 -5.57 -14.15
CA ASN A 133 -4.00 -6.68 -13.28
C ASN A 133 -4.30 -6.41 -11.79
N ILE A 134 -4.21 -5.16 -11.35
CA ILE A 134 -4.63 -4.75 -10.00
C ILE A 134 -6.12 -5.01 -9.83
N LEU A 135 -6.96 -4.57 -10.78
CA LEU A 135 -8.42 -4.71 -10.65
C LEU A 135 -8.91 -6.16 -10.64
N ASP A 136 -8.18 -7.09 -11.26
CA ASP A 136 -8.49 -8.52 -11.19
C ASP A 136 -8.47 -9.07 -9.75
N HIS A 137 -7.65 -8.49 -8.87
CA HIS A 137 -7.43 -8.98 -7.50
C HIS A 137 -7.88 -7.99 -6.43
N GLN A 138 -7.90 -6.70 -6.76
CA GLN A 138 -8.34 -5.57 -5.95
C GLN A 138 -9.32 -4.69 -6.75
N PRO A 139 -10.52 -5.21 -7.07
CA PRO A 139 -11.47 -4.50 -7.94
C PRO A 139 -11.98 -3.17 -7.36
N ASP A 140 -11.79 -2.92 -6.07
CA ASP A 140 -12.11 -1.65 -5.42
C ASP A 140 -10.93 -0.67 -5.33
N CYS A 141 -9.81 -0.95 -6.00
CA CYS A 141 -8.73 0.01 -6.20
C CYS A 141 -9.24 1.17 -7.05
N PRO A 142 -9.32 2.39 -6.52
CA PRO A 142 -9.90 3.49 -7.25
C PRO A 142 -8.82 4.20 -8.11
N PRO A 143 -9.19 4.83 -9.23
CA PRO A 143 -8.23 5.46 -10.15
C PRO A 143 -7.48 6.65 -9.53
N GLU A 144 -7.96 7.18 -8.39
CA GLU A 144 -7.21 8.13 -7.56
C GLU A 144 -5.84 7.61 -7.12
N VAL A 145 -5.66 6.29 -7.00
CA VAL A 145 -4.37 5.66 -6.68
C VAL A 145 -3.39 5.89 -7.82
N VAL A 146 -3.81 5.63 -9.07
CA VAL A 146 -3.02 5.89 -10.28
C VAL A 146 -2.69 7.38 -10.38
N GLU A 147 -3.69 8.26 -10.21
CA GLU A 147 -3.51 9.72 -10.26
C GLU A 147 -2.44 10.20 -9.27
N LYS A 148 -2.42 9.65 -8.06
CA LYS A 148 -1.40 9.96 -7.06
C LYS A 148 -0.02 9.44 -7.46
N LEU A 149 0.10 8.17 -7.82
CA LEU A 149 1.40 7.56 -8.13
C LEU A 149 2.05 8.19 -9.36
N VAL A 150 1.29 8.44 -10.42
CA VAL A 150 1.77 9.15 -11.61
C VAL A 150 2.26 10.56 -11.26
N SER A 151 1.59 11.25 -10.33
CA SER A 151 2.00 12.60 -9.91
C SER A 151 3.30 12.63 -9.11
N LEU A 152 3.69 11.50 -8.52
CA LEU A 152 4.94 11.32 -7.77
C LEU A 152 6.08 10.83 -8.64
N ARG A 153 5.89 10.62 -9.95
CA ARG A 153 6.94 10.14 -10.86
C ARG A 153 7.62 11.30 -11.59
N GLU A 154 8.94 11.29 -11.56
CA GLU A 154 9.75 12.15 -12.43
C GLU A 154 9.84 11.55 -13.83
N GLY A 155 10.05 12.41 -14.84
CA GLY A 155 10.27 11.96 -16.22
C GLY A 155 9.01 11.64 -17.04
N ILE A 156 7.82 11.55 -16.43
CA ILE A 156 6.57 11.34 -17.17
C ILE A 156 6.08 12.67 -17.77
N PRO A 157 5.93 12.79 -19.09
CA PRO A 157 5.36 13.98 -19.71
C PRO A 157 3.94 14.26 -19.23
N ARG A 158 3.59 15.52 -19.03
CA ARG A 158 2.25 15.91 -18.55
C ARG A 158 1.11 15.44 -19.46
N LYS A 159 1.38 15.27 -20.76
CA LYS A 159 0.42 14.72 -21.72
C LYS A 159 0.13 13.25 -21.35
N ASP A 160 1.17 12.45 -21.27
CA ASP A 160 1.12 11.03 -20.97
C ASP A 160 0.51 10.78 -19.57
N ALA A 161 0.86 11.60 -18.58
CA ALA A 161 0.24 11.54 -17.26
C ALA A 161 -1.29 11.73 -17.29
N LYS A 162 -1.79 12.62 -18.16
CA LYS A 162 -3.25 12.81 -18.34
C LYS A 162 -3.90 11.64 -19.07
N GLU A 163 -3.20 11.11 -20.06
CA GLU A 163 -3.63 9.96 -20.86
C GLU A 163 -3.76 8.72 -19.95
N VAL A 164 -2.72 8.39 -19.19
CA VAL A 164 -2.71 7.33 -18.17
C VAL A 164 -3.92 7.42 -17.24
N VAL A 165 -4.13 8.61 -16.65
CA VAL A 165 -5.22 8.81 -15.68
C VAL A 165 -6.59 8.69 -16.35
N SER A 166 -6.72 9.10 -17.61
CA SER A 166 -7.96 8.98 -18.37
C SER A 166 -8.28 7.53 -18.68
N GLU A 167 -7.31 6.78 -19.21
CA GLU A 167 -7.47 5.38 -19.61
C GLU A 167 -7.72 4.48 -18.40
N CYS A 168 -6.98 4.67 -17.30
CA CYS A 168 -7.22 3.91 -16.08
C CYS A 168 -8.59 4.22 -15.46
N LYS A 169 -9.12 5.44 -15.62
CA LYS A 169 -10.50 5.76 -15.20
C LYS A 169 -11.52 5.00 -16.04
N GLU A 170 -11.35 4.95 -17.35
CA GLU A 170 -12.22 4.19 -18.25
C GLU A 170 -12.16 2.69 -17.95
N ILE A 171 -10.97 2.12 -17.74
CA ILE A 171 -10.79 0.71 -17.34
C ILE A 171 -11.54 0.42 -16.03
N TYR A 172 -11.39 1.29 -15.02
CA TYR A 172 -12.10 1.14 -13.76
C TYR A 172 -13.61 1.19 -13.95
N GLU A 173 -14.14 2.17 -14.68
CA GLU A 173 -15.57 2.30 -14.96
C GLU A 173 -16.14 1.09 -15.69
N ASN A 174 -15.40 0.53 -16.65
CA ASN A 174 -15.77 -0.68 -17.39
C ASN A 174 -15.72 -1.96 -16.53
N SER A 175 -14.95 -1.96 -15.45
CA SER A 175 -14.86 -3.10 -14.51
C SER A 175 -16.02 -3.16 -13.50
N LEU A 176 -16.82 -2.09 -13.38
CA LEU A 176 -17.90 -2.01 -12.41
C LEU A 176 -19.11 -2.88 -12.83
N VAL A 177 -19.72 -3.52 -11.83
CA VAL A 177 -20.99 -4.23 -11.98
C VAL A 177 -22.06 -3.42 -11.24
N ASP A 178 -23.10 -3.00 -11.95
CA ASP A 178 -24.15 -2.10 -11.42
C ASP A 178 -23.59 -0.80 -10.80
N GLY A 179 -22.48 -0.29 -11.36
CA GLY A 179 -21.81 0.91 -10.86
C GLY A 179 -21.06 0.72 -9.54
N GLN A 180 -20.79 -0.52 -9.13
CA GLN A 180 -20.01 -0.86 -7.94
C GLN A 180 -18.87 -1.85 -8.27
N PRO A 181 -17.75 -1.82 -7.52
CA PRO A 181 -16.75 -2.87 -7.60
C PRO A 181 -17.35 -4.24 -7.27
N PRO A 182 -17.05 -5.30 -8.05
CA PRO A 182 -17.60 -6.64 -7.82
C PRO A 182 -17.23 -7.24 -6.46
N LYS A 183 -16.13 -6.80 -5.86
CA LYS A 183 -15.68 -7.20 -4.52
C LYS A 183 -14.99 -6.03 -3.83
N ARG A 184 -15.08 -5.97 -2.51
CA ARG A 184 -14.26 -5.06 -1.70
C ARG A 184 -13.05 -5.78 -1.13
N GLY A 185 -11.87 -5.21 -1.34
CA GLY A 185 -10.62 -5.63 -0.72
C GLY A 185 -10.50 -5.14 0.71
N PHE A 186 -9.39 -5.48 1.37
CA PHE A 186 -9.12 -5.04 2.75
C PHE A 186 -8.36 -3.71 2.81
N VAL A 187 -7.76 -3.28 1.68
CA VAL A 187 -6.84 -2.14 1.60
C VAL A 187 -7.59 -0.83 1.37
N PHE A 188 -8.07 -0.60 0.15
CA PHE A 188 -8.57 0.71 -0.30
C PHE A 188 -9.75 1.28 0.49
N PRO A 189 -10.67 0.47 1.09
CA PRO A 189 -11.68 1.00 1.99
C PRO A 189 -11.14 1.61 3.28
N LYS A 190 -9.91 1.24 3.70
CA LYS A 190 -9.26 1.68 4.95
C LYS A 190 -8.18 2.76 4.74
N VAL A 191 -7.75 2.99 3.50
CA VAL A 191 -6.73 4.00 3.16
C VAL A 191 -7.29 5.42 3.34
N LYS A 192 -6.76 6.15 4.33
CA LYS A 192 -7.26 7.47 4.77
C LYS A 192 -6.97 8.57 3.75
N SER A 193 -5.85 8.48 3.05
CA SER A 193 -5.39 9.45 2.07
C SER A 193 -6.32 9.55 0.84
N LEU A 194 -7.12 8.52 0.59
CA LEU A 194 -8.15 8.49 -0.44
C LEU A 194 -9.47 9.11 0.04
N SER A 195 -9.81 8.97 1.34
CA SER A 195 -10.98 9.60 1.95
C SER A 195 -10.90 11.13 1.96
N ALA A 196 -9.71 11.67 2.26
CA ALA A 196 -9.46 13.12 2.24
C ALA A 196 -9.58 13.73 0.82
N SER A 197 -9.15 12.98 -0.21
CA SER A 197 -9.29 13.39 -1.62
C SER A 197 -10.75 13.52 -2.05
N LYS A 198 -11.61 12.59 -1.63
CA LYS A 198 -13.06 12.62 -1.92
C LYS A 198 -13.73 13.86 -1.33
N GLN A 199 -13.38 14.25 -0.10
CA GLN A 199 -13.89 15.48 0.53
C GLN A 199 -13.46 16.72 -0.25
N ASN A 200 -12.18 16.83 -0.63
CA ASN A 200 -11.68 17.98 -1.40
C ASN A 200 -12.33 18.11 -2.81
N ARG A 201 -12.64 17.00 -3.48
CA ARG A 201 -13.36 17.04 -4.78
C ARG A 201 -14.82 17.46 -4.64
N LEU A 202 -15.49 17.07 -3.56
CA LEU A 202 -16.85 17.51 -3.26
C LEU A 202 -16.91 19.03 -3.06
N TRP A 203 -15.96 19.62 -2.33
CA TRP A 203 -15.87 21.08 -2.16
C TRP A 203 -15.57 21.81 -3.47
N ARG A 204 -14.69 21.28 -4.34
CA ARG A 204 -14.40 21.87 -5.66
C ARG A 204 -15.55 21.80 -6.66
N LYS A 205 -16.50 20.88 -6.50
CA LYS A 205 -17.72 20.81 -7.34
C LYS A 205 -18.84 21.74 -6.84
N LEU A 206 -18.69 22.33 -5.66
CA LEU A 206 -19.65 23.22 -5.01
C LEU A 206 -19.25 24.70 -5.07
N THR A 207 -18.12 25.03 -5.69
CA THR A 207 -17.59 26.38 -5.94
C THR A 207 -17.37 26.58 -7.43
#